data_AF-A0A5C5URK0-F1
#
_entry.id   AF-A0A5C5URK0-F1
#
_cell.length_a   1.000
_cell.length_b   1.000
_cell.length_c   1.000
_cell.angle_alpha   90.00
_cell.angle_beta   90.00
_cell.angle_gamma   90.00
#
_symmetry.space_group_name_H-M   'P 1'
#
loop_
_entity.id
_entity.type
_entity.pdbx_description
1 polymer ?
#
loop_
_entity_poly.entity_id
_entity_poly.type
_entity_poly.pdbx_seq_one_letter_code
_entity_poly.pdbx_strand_id
1 'polypeptide(L)'
;MESDIYSIELLHQGKYESWEFKDESERDELFNKVKKRYAGKEIQDKNHADDRNIVQLSATSLHIKAGNDVSQTVPFEWYDYDVFGEMLSYINSQYTKQNKSIS
;
A
#
# COMPACT_ATOMS: atom_id res chain seq x y z
N MET A 1 21.27 -9.39 -11.50
CA MET A 1 19.83 -9.48 -11.79
C MET A 1 19.25 -8.18 -11.31
N GLU A 2 18.73 -7.39 -12.23
CA GLU A 2 17.87 -6.26 -11.87
C GLU A 2 16.49 -6.86 -11.61
N SER A 3 15.95 -6.61 -10.43
CA SER A 3 14.61 -7.03 -10.07
C SER A 3 13.93 -5.84 -9.42
N ASP A 4 12.84 -5.41 -10.03
CA ASP A 4 11.97 -4.39 -9.47
C ASP A 4 10.84 -5.07 -8.70
N ILE A 5 10.56 -4.57 -7.50
CA ILE A 5 9.40 -5.00 -6.70
C ILE A 5 8.48 -3.80 -6.54
N TYR A 6 7.24 -3.97 -6.98
CA TYR A 6 6.17 -3.00 -6.80
C TYR A 6 5.11 -3.61 -5.91
N SER A 7 4.88 -3.02 -4.74
CA SER A 7 3.87 -3.53 -3.80
C SER A 7 3.03 -2.43 -3.18
N ILE A 8 1.84 -2.83 -2.72
CA ILE A 8 1.05 -2.09 -1.74
C ILE A 8 1.13 -2.85 -0.44
N GLU A 9 1.27 -2.13 0.67
CA GLU A 9 1.38 -2.69 2.00
C GLU A 9 0.33 -2.05 2.91
N LEU A 10 -0.26 -2.85 3.79
CA LEU A 10 -1.20 -2.39 4.81
C LEU A 10 -0.73 -2.89 6.18
N LEU A 11 -0.38 -1.95 7.06
CA LEU A 11 0.16 -2.24 8.39
C LEU A 11 -0.77 -1.70 9.49
N HIS A 12 -1.08 -2.53 10.48
CA HIS A 12 -1.82 -2.15 11.68
C HIS A 12 -1.51 -3.08 12.86
N GLN A 13 -1.03 -2.55 13.99
CA GLN A 13 -0.74 -3.33 15.22
C GLN A 13 0.01 -4.67 14.98
N GLY A 14 1.03 -4.65 14.12
CA GLY A 14 1.80 -5.86 13.77
C GLY A 14 1.12 -6.82 12.80
N LYS A 15 -0.14 -6.57 12.40
CA LYS A 15 -0.74 -7.18 11.21
C LYS A 15 -0.20 -6.49 9.98
N TYR A 16 0.26 -7.29 9.03
CA TYR A 16 0.88 -6.84 7.80
C TYR A 16 0.30 -7.64 6.64
N GLU A 17 -0.20 -6.94 5.63
CA GLU A 17 -0.68 -7.52 4.38
C GLU A 17 0.01 -6.82 3.21
N SER A 18 0.36 -7.58 2.18
CA SER A 18 1.14 -7.12 1.04
C SER A 18 0.58 -7.68 -0.25
N TRP A 19 0.52 -6.84 -1.27
CA TRP A 19 0.12 -7.22 -2.63
C TRP A 19 1.21 -6.78 -3.61
N GLU A 20 1.75 -7.72 -4.37
CA GLU A 20 2.77 -7.46 -5.38
C GLU A 20 2.14 -7.26 -6.77
N PHE A 21 2.73 -6.37 -7.56
CA PHE A 21 2.27 -5.98 -8.89
C PHE A 21 3.38 -6.20 -9.91
N LYS A 22 2.99 -6.34 -11.18
CA LYS A 22 3.93 -6.55 -12.27
C LYS A 22 4.71 -5.29 -12.62
N ASP A 23 4.05 -4.14 -12.48
CA ASP A 23 4.62 -2.83 -12.79
C ASP A 23 4.12 -1.75 -11.82
N GLU A 24 4.81 -0.62 -11.83
CA GLU A 24 4.50 0.55 -11.01
C GLU A 24 3.12 1.15 -11.31
N SER A 25 2.66 1.05 -12.57
CA SER A 25 1.40 1.65 -13.00
C SER A 25 0.20 0.90 -12.41
N GLU A 26 0.22 -0.43 -12.40
CA GLU A 26 -0.83 -1.26 -11.77
C GLU A 26 -0.89 -1.00 -10.26
N ARG A 27 0.28 -0.93 -9.61
CA ARG A 27 0.43 -0.59 -8.19
C ARG A 27 -0.17 0.78 -7.90
N ASP A 28 0.25 1.81 -8.65
CA ASP A 28 -0.21 3.18 -8.47
C ASP A 28 -1.71 3.33 -8.74
N GLU A 29 -2.25 2.61 -9.72
CA GLU A 29 -3.68 2.66 -10.03
C GLU A 29 -4.51 2.16 -8.82
N LEU A 30 -4.13 1.03 -8.23
CA LEU A 30 -4.83 0.51 -7.05
C LEU A 30 -4.58 1.39 -5.81
N PHE A 31 -3.33 1.82 -5.58
CA PHE A 31 -3.00 2.70 -4.47
C PHE A 31 -3.83 3.99 -4.51
N ASN A 32 -3.91 4.64 -5.68
CA ASN A 32 -4.70 5.85 -5.87
C ASN A 32 -6.21 5.60 -5.73
N LYS A 33 -6.74 4.44 -6.18
CA LYS A 33 -8.14 4.06 -5.95
C LYS A 33 -8.46 3.94 -4.47
N VAL A 34 -7.56 3.31 -3.70
CA VAL A 34 -7.70 3.18 -2.24
C VAL A 34 -7.66 4.56 -1.61
N LYS A 35 -6.63 5.38 -1.89
CA LYS A 35 -6.54 6.76 -1.36
C LYS A 35 -7.80 7.57 -1.66
N LYS A 36 -8.28 7.55 -2.91
CA LYS A 36 -9.49 8.27 -3.31
C LYS A 36 -10.74 7.79 -2.59
N ARG A 37 -10.86 6.48 -2.33
CA ARG A 37 -12.01 5.90 -1.60
C ARG A 37 -12.03 6.34 -0.14
N TYR A 38 -10.87 6.46 0.49
CA TYR A 38 -10.72 6.80 1.90
C TYR A 38 -10.36 8.29 2.12
N ALA A 39 -10.51 9.11 1.09
CA ALA A 39 -10.27 10.54 1.17
C ALA A 39 -11.16 11.20 2.24
N GLY A 40 -10.54 12.02 3.09
CA GLY A 40 -11.18 12.63 4.26
C GLY A 40 -11.17 11.77 5.52
N LYS A 41 -10.62 10.54 5.46
CA LYS A 41 -10.40 9.67 6.63
C LYS A 41 -8.93 9.57 7.03
N GLU A 42 -8.04 10.32 6.36
CA GLU A 42 -6.62 10.38 6.71
C GLU A 42 -6.41 11.09 8.05
N ILE A 43 -5.45 10.61 8.82
CA ILE A 43 -4.99 11.29 10.02
C ILE A 43 -4.25 12.56 9.60
N GLN A 44 -4.87 13.71 9.88
CA GLN A 44 -4.33 15.02 9.53
C GLN A 44 -3.15 15.43 10.41
N ASP A 45 -3.21 15.10 11.71
CA ASP A 45 -2.16 15.40 12.67
C ASP A 45 -1.30 14.18 12.96
N LYS A 46 -0.28 13.97 12.11
CA LYS A 46 0.66 12.86 12.23
C LYS A 46 1.55 12.96 13.48
N ASN A 47 1.68 14.14 14.10
CA ASN A 47 2.56 14.33 15.26
C ASN A 47 1.93 13.86 16.58
N HIS A 48 0.60 13.71 16.62
CA HIS A 48 -0.16 13.27 17.79
C HIS A 48 -0.88 11.94 17.57
N ALA A 49 -0.62 11.27 16.45
CA ALA A 49 -1.21 9.98 16.16
C ALA A 49 -0.68 8.92 17.14
N ASP A 50 -1.57 8.12 17.73
CA ASP A 50 -1.18 6.94 18.49
C ASP A 50 -0.87 5.81 17.52
N ASP A 51 0.40 5.41 17.41
CA ASP A 51 0.86 4.31 16.55
C ASP A 51 0.08 2.99 16.75
N ARG A 52 -0.55 2.81 17.93
CA ARG A 52 -1.42 1.65 18.20
C ARG A 52 -2.74 1.73 17.44
N ASN A 53 -3.20 2.92 17.07
CA ASN A 53 -4.50 3.17 16.49
C ASN A 53 -4.41 3.71 15.05
N ILE A 54 -3.26 3.56 14.40
CA ILE A 54 -3.10 3.91 12.99
C ILE A 54 -3.16 2.67 12.08
N VAL A 55 -3.58 2.92 10.85
CA VAL A 55 -3.43 2.05 9.70
C VAL A 55 -2.51 2.76 8.73
N GLN A 56 -1.37 2.16 8.41
CA GLN A 56 -0.48 2.69 7.38
C GLN A 56 -0.73 1.94 6.08
N LEU A 57 -1.07 2.70 5.03
CA LEU A 57 -1.11 2.24 3.66
C LEU A 57 0.14 2.75 2.94
N SER A 58 1.00 1.86 2.48
CA SER A 58 2.22 2.18 1.74
C SER A 58 2.16 1.66 0.30
N ALA A 59 2.85 2.37 -0.60
CA ALA A 59 3.14 1.91 -1.95
C ALA A 59 4.66 1.83 -2.09
N THR A 60 5.21 0.62 -2.08
CA THR A 60 6.66 0.40 -2.13
C THR A 60 7.11 0.17 -3.57
N SER A 61 8.08 0.94 -4.03
CA SER A 61 8.87 0.66 -5.24
C SER A 61 10.30 0.38 -4.81
N LEU A 62 10.77 -0.85 -5.03
CA LEU A 62 12.14 -1.27 -4.74
C LEU A 62 12.86 -1.58 -6.05
N HIS A 63 13.88 -0.80 -6.37
CA HIS A 63 14.74 -1.05 -7.52
C HIS A 63 16.08 -1.59 -7.04
N ILE A 64 16.37 -2.86 -7.33
CA ILE A 64 17.63 -3.52 -6.98
C ILE A 64 18.58 -3.41 -8.18
N LYS A 65 19.57 -2.50 -8.09
CA LYS A 65 20.58 -2.32 -9.14
C LYS A 65 21.78 -3.24 -8.94
N ALA A 66 22.54 -3.47 -10.01
CA ALA A 66 23.81 -4.20 -9.93
C ALA A 66 24.79 -3.48 -8.98
N GLY A 67 25.33 -4.19 -7.99
CA GLY A 67 26.30 -3.64 -7.03
C GLY A 67 25.76 -3.29 -5.64
N ASN A 68 24.60 -3.82 -5.25
CA ASN A 68 23.92 -3.56 -3.95
C ASN A 68 23.38 -2.13 -3.76
N ASP A 69 23.35 -1.30 -4.82
CA ASP A 69 22.64 -0.03 -4.74
C ASP A 69 21.12 -0.27 -4.78
N VAL A 70 20.48 0.08 -3.67
CA VAL A 70 19.03 -0.02 -3.48
C VAL A 70 18.47 1.40 -3.46
N SER A 71 17.62 1.74 -4.43
CA SER A 71 16.80 2.94 -4.35
C SER A 71 15.37 2.53 -3.99
N GLN A 72 14.88 3.05 -2.87
CA GLN A 72 13.54 2.78 -2.37
C GLN A 72 12.77 4.09 -2.25
N THR A 73 11.58 4.13 -2.84
CA THR A 73 10.60 5.19 -2.62
C THR A 73 9.34 4.55 -2.07
N VAL A 74 8.87 5.02 -0.91
CA VAL A 74 7.67 4.50 -0.25
C VAL A 74 6.74 5.65 0.11
N PRO A 75 5.90 6.14 -0.83
CA PRO A 75 4.73 6.93 -0.46
C PRO A 75 3.88 6.15 0.54
N PHE A 76 3.48 6.80 1.62
CA PHE A 76 2.57 6.23 2.61
C PHE A 76 1.54 7.25 3.07
N GLU A 77 0.40 6.75 3.53
CA GLU A 77 -0.66 7.52 4.16
C GLU A 77 -1.14 6.83 5.43
N TRP A 78 -1.52 7.62 6.43
CA TRP A 78 -2.03 7.12 7.70
C TRP A 78 -3.53 7.37 7.80
N TYR A 79 -4.23 6.36 8.30
CA TYR A 79 -5.66 6.36 8.54
C TYR A 79 -5.96 5.89 9.95
N ASP A 80 -7.15 6.18 10.45
CA ASP A 80 -7.62 5.69 11.73
C ASP A 80 -7.83 4.15 11.70
N TYR A 81 -7.64 3.46 12.83
CA TYR A 81 -7.83 2.01 12.93
C TYR A 81 -9.20 1.53 12.49
N ASP A 82 -10.24 2.37 12.64
CA ASP A 82 -11.61 2.05 12.25
C ASP A 82 -11.74 1.63 10.78
N VAL A 83 -10.83 2.06 9.90
CA VAL A 83 -10.89 1.71 8.47
C VAL A 83 -10.13 0.45 8.09
N PHE A 84 -9.37 -0.18 9.00
CA PHE A 84 -8.49 -1.30 8.66
C PHE A 84 -9.23 -2.44 7.93
N GLY A 85 -10.33 -2.93 8.54
CA GLY A 85 -11.08 -4.07 8.00
C GLY A 85 -11.78 -3.78 6.67
N GLU A 86 -12.33 -2.56 6.52
CA GLU A 86 -12.94 -2.11 5.26
C GLU A 86 -11.87 -1.97 4.17
N MET A 87 -10.73 -1.36 4.50
CA MET A 87 -9.61 -1.14 3.59
C MET A 87 -9.01 -2.44 3.10
N LEU A 88 -8.73 -3.38 4.00
CA LEU A 88 -8.23 -4.71 3.68
C LEU A 88 -9.18 -5.45 2.72
N SER A 89 -10.48 -5.46 3.05
CA SER A 89 -11.50 -6.12 2.22
C SER A 89 -11.60 -5.50 0.84
N TYR A 90 -11.52 -4.17 0.76
CA TYR A 90 -11.56 -3.44 -0.51
C TYR A 90 -10.34 -3.74 -1.38
N ILE A 91 -9.11 -3.67 -0.82
CA ILE A 91 -7.87 -3.97 -1.54
C ILE A 91 -7.94 -5.40 -2.10
N ASN A 92 -8.29 -6.38 -1.27
CA ASN A 92 -8.44 -7.77 -1.69
C ASN A 92 -9.43 -7.94 -2.85
N SER A 93 -10.58 -7.25 -2.80
CA SER A 93 -11.56 -7.30 -3.88
C SER A 93 -11.03 -6.70 -5.18
N GLN A 94 -10.33 -5.56 -5.13
CA GLN A 94 -9.77 -4.92 -6.33
C GLN A 94 -8.63 -5.73 -6.93
N TYR A 95 -7.70 -6.19 -6.09
CA TYR A 95 -6.56 -7.00 -6.50
C TYR A 95 -7.01 -8.32 -7.15
N THR A 96 -8.01 -9.00 -6.55
CA THR A 96 -8.59 -10.22 -7.13
C THR A 96 -9.25 -9.95 -8.49
N LYS A 97 -9.92 -8.80 -8.66
CA LYS A 97 -10.54 -8.44 -9.95
C LYS A 97 -9.49 -8.19 -11.03
N GLN A 98 -8.42 -7.46 -10.70
CA GLN A 98 -7.30 -7.21 -11.62
C GLN A 98 -6.64 -8.53 -12.07
N ASN A 99 -6.41 -9.47 -11.15
CA ASN A 99 -5.79 -10.75 -11.47
C ASN A 99 -6.72 -11.75 -12.20
N LYS A 100 -8.05 -11.62 -12.05
CA LYS A 100 -9.03 -12.43 -12.80
C LYS A 100 -9.25 -11.96 -14.24
N SER A 101 -8.88 -10.73 -14.58
CA SER A 101 -9.02 -10.20 -15.95
C SER A 101 -7.99 -10.76 -16.95
N ILE A 102 -7.11 -11.66 -16.51
CA ILE A 102 -6.06 -12.30 -17.34
C ILE A 102 -6.35 -13.80 -17.57
N SER A 103 -7.60 -14.25 -17.34
CA SER A 103 -8.03 -15.66 -17.52
C SER A 103 -9.03 -15.82 -18.65
#